data_AF-A0A7X7FPQ9-F1
#
_entry.id   AF-A0A7X7FPQ9-F1
#
_cell.length_a   1.000
_cell.length_b   1.000
_cell.length_c   1.000
_cell.angle_alpha   90.00
_cell.angle_beta   90.00
_cell.angle_gamma   90.00
#
_symmetry.space_group_name_H-M   'P 1'
#
loop_
_entity.id
_entity.type
_entity.pdbx_description
1 polymer ?
#
loop_
_entity_poly.entity_id
_entity_poly.type
_entity_poly.pdbx_seq_one_letter_code
_entity_poly.pdbx_strand_id
1 'polypeptide(L)'
;MKTAKSWTTRLLAAAVVVVCVAAGFVGLRVVMGYGVTFHGSFKKIQPGMSETQVVAALGTPDDRSAEFRLGQREGFEKEYALAAESGSSYYLFWFRGIDVVYAVGFDAAGRVTIKAVGGT
;
A
#
# COMPACT_ATOMS: atom_id res chain seq x y z
N MET A 1 -34.97 47.55 -16.93
CA MET A 1 -33.93 46.81 -16.18
C MET A 1 -33.95 45.35 -16.62
N LYS A 2 -33.05 44.94 -17.52
CA LYS A 2 -32.94 43.55 -17.98
C LYS A 2 -31.53 43.03 -17.74
N THR A 3 -31.48 41.83 -17.16
CA THR A 3 -30.48 40.78 -17.40
C THR A 3 -29.01 41.07 -17.04
N ALA A 4 -28.69 40.95 -15.75
CA ALA A 4 -27.31 40.78 -15.27
C ALA A 4 -27.10 39.46 -14.49
N LYS A 5 -28.12 38.58 -14.42
CA LYS A 5 -28.13 37.42 -13.50
C LYS A 5 -27.76 36.08 -14.14
N SER A 6 -27.68 35.97 -15.47
CA SER A 6 -27.49 34.67 -16.15
C SER A 6 -26.04 34.31 -16.50
N TRP A 7 -25.13 35.29 -16.48
CA TRP A 7 -23.72 35.06 -16.85
C TRP A 7 -22.87 34.59 -15.67
N THR A 8 -23.15 35.10 -14.47
CA THR A 8 -22.45 34.74 -13.24
C THR A 8 -22.71 33.28 -12.83
N THR A 9 -23.93 32.78 -13.01
CA THR A 9 -24.30 31.39 -12.69
C THR A 9 -23.62 30.38 -13.61
N ARG A 10 -23.42 30.73 -14.88
CA ARG A 10 -22.77 29.84 -15.88
C ARG A 10 -21.26 29.74 -15.64
N LEU A 11 -20.62 30.85 -15.26
CA LEU A 11 -19.20 30.88 -14.88
C LEU A 11 -18.93 30.09 -13.59
N LEU A 12 -19.80 30.23 -12.58
CA LEU A 12 -19.69 29.44 -11.35
C LEU A 12 -19.89 27.95 -11.59
N ALA A 13 -20.87 27.56 -12.40
CA ALA A 13 -21.09 26.15 -12.74
C ALA A 13 -19.90 25.54 -13.50
N ALA A 14 -19.32 26.27 -14.46
CA ALA A 14 -18.14 25.82 -15.19
C ALA A 14 -16.91 25.69 -14.27
N ALA A 15 -16.70 26.64 -13.35
CA ALA A 15 -15.60 26.58 -12.38
C ALA A 15 -15.73 25.38 -11.43
N VAL A 16 -16.94 25.08 -10.94
CA VAL A 16 -17.19 23.92 -10.07
C VAL A 16 -16.92 22.61 -10.82
N VAL A 17 -17.34 22.49 -12.08
CA VAL A 17 -17.07 21.28 -12.89
C VAL A 17 -15.57 21.09 -13.12
N VAL A 18 -14.83 22.16 -13.42
CA VAL A 18 -13.37 22.09 -13.60
C VAL A 18 -12.65 21.68 -12.32
N VAL A 19 -13.07 22.19 -11.16
CA VAL A 19 -12.50 21.81 -9.86
C VAL A 19 -12.82 20.35 -9.51
N CYS A 20 -14.04 19.86 -9.78
CA CYS A 20 -14.39 18.47 -9.54
C CYS A 20 -13.64 17.50 -10.47
N VAL A 21 -13.46 17.86 -11.75
CA VAL A 21 -12.68 17.05 -12.71
C VAL A 21 -11.21 17.02 -12.30
N ALA A 22 -10.63 18.15 -11.86
CA ALA A 22 -9.26 18.20 -11.36
C ALA A 22 -9.08 17.38 -10.08
N ALA A 23 -10.02 17.47 -9.12
CA ALA A 23 -9.98 16.68 -7.89
C ALA A 23 -10.10 15.17 -8.17
N GLY A 24 -10.98 14.78 -9.10
CA GLY A 24 -11.11 13.38 -9.54
C GLY A 24 -9.84 12.83 -10.21
N PHE A 25 -9.18 13.66 -11.04
CA PHE A 25 -7.93 13.27 -11.71
C PHE A 25 -6.73 13.16 -10.74
N VAL A 26 -6.68 14.04 -9.74
CA VAL A 26 -5.67 13.97 -8.66
C VAL A 26 -5.89 12.73 -7.78
N GLY A 27 -7.14 12.44 -7.40
CA GLY A 27 -7.49 11.23 -6.65
C GLY A 27 -7.08 9.94 -7.37
N LEU A 28 -7.32 9.86 -8.69
CA LEU A 28 -6.96 8.68 -9.49
C LEU A 28 -5.44 8.49 -9.65
N ARG A 29 -4.68 9.60 -9.75
CA ARG A 29 -3.21 9.58 -9.83
C ARG A 29 -2.56 9.14 -8.51
N VAL A 30 -3.14 9.52 -7.38
CA VAL A 30 -2.69 9.08 -6.04
C VAL A 30 -2.89 7.57 -5.89
N VAL A 31 -4.05 7.03 -6.27
CA VAL A 31 -4.32 5.59 -6.14
C VAL A 31 -3.42 4.74 -7.06
N MET A 32 -3.19 5.16 -8.31
CA MET A 32 -2.31 4.41 -9.22
C MET A 32 -0.81 4.61 -8.96
N GLY A 33 -0.39 5.77 -8.45
CA GLY A 33 1.02 6.05 -8.15
C GLY A 33 1.51 5.28 -6.93
N TYR A 34 0.70 5.17 -5.87
CA TYR A 34 1.07 4.53 -4.61
C TYR A 34 1.42 3.04 -4.77
N GLY A 35 0.72 2.30 -5.63
CA GLY A 35 0.96 0.87 -5.84
C GLY A 35 2.32 0.56 -6.49
N VAL A 36 2.68 1.30 -7.54
CA VAL A 36 3.94 1.08 -8.28
C VAL A 36 5.15 1.52 -7.45
N THR A 37 5.04 2.65 -6.74
CA THR A 37 6.12 3.11 -5.84
C THR A 37 6.30 2.19 -4.66
N PHE A 38 5.21 1.66 -4.09
CA PHE A 38 5.29 0.78 -2.94
C PHE A 38 5.99 -0.53 -3.28
N HIS A 39 5.61 -1.19 -4.39
CA HIS A 39 6.27 -2.41 -4.84
C HIS A 39 7.77 -2.17 -5.12
N GLY A 40 8.13 -1.02 -5.70
CA GLY A 40 9.52 -0.62 -5.90
C GLY A 40 10.31 -0.49 -4.59
N SER A 41 9.75 0.15 -3.56
CA SER A 41 10.37 0.23 -2.23
C SER A 41 10.46 -1.13 -1.55
N PHE A 42 9.42 -1.97 -1.67
CA PHE A 42 9.40 -3.32 -1.12
C PHE A 42 10.51 -4.22 -1.70
N LYS A 43 10.83 -4.08 -2.98
CA LYS A 43 11.97 -4.80 -3.59
C LYS A 43 13.30 -4.47 -2.92
N LYS A 44 13.47 -3.28 -2.34
CA LYS A 44 14.70 -2.85 -1.67
C LYS A 44 14.87 -3.42 -0.27
N ILE A 45 13.82 -3.99 0.33
CA ILE A 45 13.92 -4.63 1.65
C ILE A 45 14.78 -5.88 1.56
N GLN A 46 15.76 -6.04 2.45
CA GLN A 46 16.70 -7.16 2.46
C GLN A 46 16.72 -7.83 3.83
N PRO A 47 17.07 -9.14 3.90
CA PRO A 47 17.37 -9.79 5.16
C PRO A 47 18.41 -9.01 5.98
N GLY A 48 18.23 -8.98 7.30
CA GLY A 48 19.09 -8.27 8.24
C GLY A 48 18.75 -6.79 8.47
N MET A 49 17.91 -6.16 7.63
CA MET A 49 17.44 -4.80 7.87
C MET A 49 16.62 -4.72 9.16
N SER A 50 16.71 -3.60 9.88
CA SER A 50 15.90 -3.41 11.09
C SER A 50 14.46 -3.04 10.76
N GLU A 51 13.54 -3.30 11.69
CA GLU A 51 12.14 -2.86 11.61
C GLU A 51 12.03 -1.37 11.27
N THR A 52 12.80 -0.51 11.93
CA THR A 52 12.82 0.94 11.68
C THR A 52 13.19 1.29 10.24
N GLN A 53 14.16 0.58 9.64
CA GLN A 53 14.55 0.82 8.24
C GLN A 53 13.44 0.39 7.27
N VAL A 54 12.75 -0.72 7.58
CA VAL A 54 11.62 -1.19 6.76
C VAL A 54 10.45 -0.21 6.83
N VAL A 55 10.08 0.23 8.04
CA VAL A 55 8.99 1.21 8.23
C VAL A 55 9.35 2.57 7.61
N ALA A 56 10.62 3.00 7.66
CA ALA A 56 11.05 4.22 6.99
C ALA A 56 10.93 4.11 5.45
N ALA A 57 11.09 2.92 4.88
CA ALA A 57 11.01 2.67 3.44
C ALA A 57 9.58 2.43 2.93
N LEU A 58 8.73 1.77 3.72
CA LEU A 58 7.40 1.34 3.33
C LEU A 58 6.26 2.17 3.96
N GLY A 59 6.57 2.96 4.99
CA GLY A 59 5.58 3.62 5.83
C GLY A 59 5.04 2.68 6.92
N THR A 60 4.11 3.21 7.71
CA THR A 60 3.46 2.48 8.81
C THR A 60 2.76 1.22 8.27
N PRO A 61 2.97 0.05 8.92
CA PRO A 61 2.24 -1.17 8.56
C PRO A 61 0.77 -1.05 8.93
N ASP A 62 -0.08 -1.71 8.15
CA ASP A 62 -1.52 -1.80 8.42
C ASP A 62 -1.80 -2.77 9.56
N ASP A 63 -0.95 -3.78 9.74
CA ASP A 63 -1.12 -4.80 10.77
C ASP A 63 0.21 -5.45 11.22
N ARG A 64 0.17 -6.06 12.40
CA ARG A 64 1.25 -6.86 12.99
C ARG A 64 0.68 -8.16 13.56
N SER A 65 1.29 -9.30 13.23
CA SER A 65 0.88 -10.62 13.74
C SER A 65 2.08 -11.52 14.03
N ALA A 66 1.89 -12.51 14.90
CA ALA A 66 2.82 -13.63 15.06
C ALA A 66 2.70 -14.64 13.91
N GLU A 67 1.58 -14.63 13.19
CA GLU A 67 1.28 -15.58 12.11
C GLU A 67 1.48 -14.97 10.73
N PHE A 68 2.05 -15.74 9.82
CA PHE A 68 2.23 -15.33 8.42
C PHE A 68 0.93 -15.47 7.62
N ARG A 69 0.61 -14.46 6.79
CA ARG A 69 -0.55 -14.48 5.91
C ARG A 69 -0.39 -13.60 4.66
N LEU A 70 -0.94 -14.05 3.53
CA LEU A 70 -0.93 -13.34 2.24
C LEU A 70 -2.32 -13.20 1.60
N GLY A 71 -3.40 -13.31 2.39
CA GLY A 71 -4.79 -13.29 1.88
C GLY A 71 -5.34 -14.70 1.68
N GLN A 72 -4.68 -15.51 0.85
CA GLN A 72 -4.94 -16.95 0.74
C GLN A 72 -3.66 -17.77 0.75
N ARG A 73 -3.80 -19.07 1.00
CA ARG A 73 -2.69 -20.03 0.97
C ARG A 73 -2.50 -20.66 -0.41
N GLU A 74 -3.60 -20.92 -1.12
CA GLU A 74 -3.56 -21.55 -2.44
C GLU A 74 -2.83 -20.66 -3.45
N GLY A 75 -1.81 -21.21 -4.11
CA GLY A 75 -0.94 -20.48 -5.03
C GLY A 75 0.22 -19.73 -4.38
N PHE A 76 0.32 -19.74 -3.04
CA PHE A 76 1.42 -19.15 -2.27
C PHE A 76 2.05 -20.16 -1.29
N GLU A 77 1.88 -21.46 -1.51
CA GLU A 77 2.33 -22.53 -0.62
C GLU A 77 3.83 -22.45 -0.37
N LYS A 78 4.59 -22.03 -1.38
CA LYS A 78 6.04 -21.81 -1.28
C LYS A 78 6.37 -20.71 -0.29
N GLU A 79 5.69 -19.57 -0.35
CA GLU A 79 5.87 -18.44 0.56
C GLU A 79 5.52 -18.84 1.99
N TYR A 80 4.44 -19.60 2.18
CA TYR A 80 4.08 -20.15 3.49
C TYR A 80 5.12 -21.14 4.03
N ALA A 81 5.69 -22.00 3.19
CA ALA A 81 6.77 -22.90 3.59
C ALA A 81 8.04 -22.13 3.98
N LEU A 82 8.44 -21.15 3.17
CA LEU A 82 9.59 -20.28 3.47
C LEU A 82 9.37 -19.47 4.75
N ALA A 83 8.15 -18.97 5.00
CA ALA A 83 7.83 -18.26 6.23
C ALA A 83 7.94 -19.18 7.45
N ALA A 84 7.49 -20.43 7.37
CA ALA A 84 7.61 -21.40 8.44
C ALA A 84 9.09 -21.72 8.80
N GLU A 85 9.97 -21.70 7.81
CA GLU A 85 11.41 -21.97 8.00
C GLU A 85 12.24 -20.70 8.28
N SER A 86 11.64 -19.51 8.17
CA SER A 86 12.36 -18.23 8.22
C SER A 86 12.92 -17.85 9.59
N GLY A 87 12.46 -18.48 10.67
CA GLY A 87 12.79 -18.07 12.03
C GLY A 87 12.17 -16.73 12.46
N SER A 88 11.18 -16.22 11.72
CA SER A 88 10.45 -15.01 12.10
C SER A 88 9.65 -15.23 13.38
N SER A 89 9.75 -14.28 14.32
CA SER A 89 8.93 -14.23 15.54
C SER A 89 7.64 -13.41 15.35
N TYR A 90 7.64 -12.48 14.40
CA TYR A 90 6.45 -11.71 14.02
C TYR A 90 6.56 -11.18 12.60
N TYR A 91 5.45 -10.68 12.07
CA TYR A 91 5.29 -10.17 10.73
C TYR A 91 4.59 -8.81 10.74
N LEU A 92 5.02 -7.93 9.84
CA LEU A 92 4.33 -6.68 9.52
C LEU A 92 3.69 -6.78 8.14
N PHE A 93 2.50 -6.21 8.00
CA PHE A 93 1.70 -6.29 6.78
C PHE A 93 1.37 -4.91 6.23
N TRP A 94 1.35 -4.83 4.89
CA TRP A 94 0.81 -3.69 4.16
C TRP A 94 -0.21 -4.18 3.13
N PHE A 95 -1.43 -3.67 3.22
CA PHE A 95 -2.53 -4.00 2.33
C PHE A 95 -2.61 -2.94 1.23
N ARG A 96 -2.58 -3.39 -0.03
CA ARG A 96 -2.52 -2.52 -1.20
C ARG A 96 -3.59 -2.94 -2.20
N GLY A 97 -4.63 -2.13 -2.33
CA GLY A 97 -5.78 -2.48 -3.15
C GLY A 97 -6.72 -3.44 -2.41
N ILE A 98 -7.47 -4.24 -3.16
CA ILE A 98 -8.54 -5.10 -2.62
C ILE A 98 -7.97 -6.41 -2.06
N ASP A 99 -6.91 -6.90 -2.69
CA ASP A 99 -6.46 -8.28 -2.57
C ASP A 99 -4.94 -8.43 -2.42
N VAL A 100 -4.12 -7.38 -2.55
CA VAL A 100 -2.66 -7.52 -2.46
C VAL A 100 -2.15 -7.28 -1.04
N VAL A 101 -1.43 -8.25 -0.49
CA VAL A 101 -0.78 -8.22 0.81
C VAL A 101 0.72 -8.31 0.64
N TYR A 102 1.44 -7.35 1.23
CA TYR A 102 2.88 -7.39 1.39
C TYR A 102 3.22 -7.73 2.84
N ALA A 103 4.04 -8.75 3.04
CA ALA A 103 4.45 -9.22 4.35
C ALA A 103 5.97 -9.14 4.50
N VAL A 104 6.44 -8.70 5.67
CA VAL A 104 7.85 -8.76 6.07
C VAL A 104 7.93 -9.44 7.44
N GLY A 105 8.69 -10.53 7.52
CA GLY A 105 8.95 -11.26 8.75
C GLY A 105 10.23 -10.80 9.44
N PHE A 106 10.20 -10.78 10.76
CA PHE A 106 11.29 -10.31 11.61
C PHE A 106 11.64 -11.35 12.69
N ASP A 107 12.93 -11.51 12.96
CA ASP A 107 13.42 -12.31 14.10
C ASP A 107 13.19 -11.61 15.45
N ALA A 108 13.52 -12.30 16.54
CA ALA A 108 13.42 -11.74 17.90
C ALA A 108 14.34 -10.52 18.14
N ALA A 109 15.36 -10.31 17.31
CA ALA A 109 16.23 -9.14 17.34
C ALA A 109 15.70 -7.97 16.49
N GLY A 110 14.52 -8.11 15.87
CA GLY A 110 13.90 -7.10 15.02
C GLY A 110 14.57 -6.94 13.66
N ARG A 111 15.18 -8.00 13.13
CA ARG A 111 15.82 -8.01 11.81
C ARG A 111 14.99 -8.80 10.81
N VAL A 112 14.93 -8.32 9.58
CA VAL A 112 14.23 -8.99 8.48
C VAL A 112 14.81 -10.37 8.25
N THR A 113 13.96 -11.38 8.15
CA THR A 113 14.30 -12.77 7.81
C THR A 113 13.70 -13.18 6.47
N ILE A 114 12.48 -12.72 6.20
CA ILE A 114 11.74 -13.02 4.97
C ILE A 114 10.90 -11.82 4.53
N LYS A 115 10.63 -11.74 3.23
CA LYS A 115 9.58 -10.89 2.69
C LYS A 115 8.80 -11.66 1.63
N ALA A 116 7.50 -11.41 1.54
CA ALA A 116 6.64 -12.03 0.56
C ALA A 116 5.53 -11.07 0.13
N VAL A 117 4.98 -11.31 -1.06
CA VAL A 117 3.81 -10.61 -1.57
C VAL A 117 2.86 -11.65 -2.14
N GLY A 118 1.58 -11.51 -1.85
CA GLY A 118 0.54 -12.38 -2.39
C GLY A 118 -0.81 -11.70 -2.42
N GLY A 119 -1.81 -12.41 -2.89
CA GLY A 119 -3.18 -11.92 -2.94
C GLY A 119 -4.20 -13.00 -3.17
N THR A 120 -5.43 -12.63 -3.54
CA THR A 120 -6.57 -13.56 -3.66
C THR A 120 -7.03 -13.65 -5.10
#